data_AF-A0AAW8RRY0-F1
#
_entry.id   AF-A0AAW8RRY0-F1
#
_cell.length_a   1.000
_cell.length_b   1.000
_cell.length_c   1.000
_cell.angle_alpha   90.00
_cell.angle_beta   90.00
_cell.angle_gamma   90.00
#
_symmetry.space_group_name_H-M   'P 1'
#
loop_
_entity.id
_entity.type
_entity.pdbx_description
1 polymer ?
#
loop_
_entity_poly.entity_id
_entity_poly.type
_entity_poly.pdbx_seq_one_letter_code
_entity_poly.pdbx_strand_id
1 'polypeptide(L)'
;MSEFTKDLMRQLRFISSASNAFMSTRQKLTGQQRVLAILVKEDGLIQSQLAEILDIRPSSLAELMKKMEKSNDVLRKEEEHDKRIKRVFLTENGKQKAQKLSHVGEDMSEAFFAGLTEEEQENFSEYLQKISAGWQEEFQKQAGRFVDPMDRLRQMQAMREHFAENWQEDWQNLSREEQHRIRHQMQQEMRNASREFSRNFNHDFRRNFWGNPDCYNGSDKTKGPENTQWDDF
;
A
#
# COMPACT_ATOMS: atom_id res chain seq x y z
N MET A 1 23.09 3.74 -31.44
CA MET A 1 21.92 4.53 -30.99
C MET A 1 21.76 5.70 -31.94
N SER A 2 20.56 5.95 -32.46
CA SER A 2 20.29 7.14 -33.26
C SER A 2 20.39 8.41 -32.41
N GLU A 3 20.61 9.57 -33.02
CA GLU A 3 20.58 10.86 -32.31
C GLU A 3 19.23 11.07 -31.60
N PHE A 4 18.13 10.67 -32.26
CA PHE A 4 16.80 10.69 -31.67
C PHE A 4 16.70 9.88 -30.36
N THR A 5 17.27 8.67 -30.31
CA THR A 5 17.29 7.86 -29.08
C THR A 5 18.08 8.54 -27.96
N LYS A 6 19.19 9.21 -28.29
CA LYS A 6 20.01 9.92 -27.28
C LYS A 6 19.24 11.09 -26.68
N ASP A 7 18.52 11.84 -27.51
CA ASP A 7 17.71 12.97 -27.05
C ASP A 7 16.53 12.51 -26.19
N LEU A 8 15.86 11.41 -26.57
CA LEU A 8 14.82 10.80 -25.74
C LEU A 8 15.37 10.41 -24.36
N MET A 9 16.57 9.82 -24.30
CA MET A 9 17.21 9.46 -23.02
C MET A 9 17.58 10.69 -22.18
N ARG A 10 17.99 11.81 -22.80
CA ARG A 10 18.24 13.07 -22.09
C ARG A 10 16.96 13.63 -21.48
N GLN A 11 15.86 13.62 -22.25
CA GLN A 11 14.54 14.06 -21.77
C GLN A 11 14.05 13.18 -20.61
N LEU A 12 14.12 11.85 -20.75
CA LEU A 12 13.76 10.92 -19.67
C LEU A 12 14.60 11.14 -18.42
N ARG A 13 15.91 11.40 -18.56
CA ARG A 13 16.76 11.71 -17.40
C ARG A 13 16.37 13.02 -16.73
N PHE A 14 16.06 14.06 -17.51
CA PHE A 14 15.60 15.34 -16.97
C PHE A 14 14.28 15.18 -16.21
N ILE A 15 13.28 14.54 -16.83
CA ILE A 15 11.99 14.25 -16.22
C ILE A 15 12.16 13.37 -14.98
N SER A 16 13.00 12.32 -15.03
CA SER A 16 13.28 11.47 -13.88
C SER A 16 13.94 12.25 -12.74
N SER A 17 14.83 13.19 -13.04
CA SER A 17 15.48 14.03 -12.02
C SER A 17 14.49 15.01 -11.38
N ALA A 18 13.63 15.64 -12.20
CA ALA A 18 12.56 16.51 -11.73
C ALA A 18 11.51 15.73 -10.94
N SER A 19 11.14 14.54 -11.42
CA SER A 19 10.24 13.60 -10.75
C SER A 19 10.83 13.15 -9.41
N ASN A 20 12.11 12.82 -9.34
CA ASN A 20 12.77 12.50 -8.08
C ASN A 20 12.78 13.69 -7.12
N ALA A 21 13.02 14.92 -7.60
CA ALA A 21 12.95 16.11 -6.75
C ALA A 21 11.51 16.39 -6.26
N PHE A 22 10.53 16.23 -7.15
CA PHE A 22 9.11 16.36 -6.87
C PHE A 22 8.64 15.31 -5.85
N MET A 23 8.96 14.04 -6.10
CA MET A 23 8.69 12.92 -5.20
C MET A 23 9.48 13.04 -3.90
N SER A 24 10.69 13.60 -3.89
CA SER A 24 11.42 13.87 -2.64
C SER A 24 10.71 14.93 -1.78
N THR A 25 10.02 15.87 -2.42
CA THR A 25 9.18 16.86 -1.74
C THR A 25 7.93 16.19 -1.14
N ARG A 26 7.35 15.19 -1.82
CA ARG A 26 6.35 14.28 -1.22
C ARG A 26 6.95 13.31 -0.19
N GLN A 27 8.20 12.89 -0.29
CA GLN A 27 8.91 12.10 0.72
C GLN A 27 9.31 12.92 1.95
N LYS A 28 9.14 14.25 1.94
CA LYS A 28 9.24 15.05 3.18
C LYS A 28 8.09 14.77 4.16
N LEU A 29 7.09 13.98 3.77
CA LEU A 29 6.13 13.45 4.73
C LEU A 29 6.90 12.69 5.82
N THR A 30 6.83 13.22 7.03
CA THR A 30 7.32 12.55 8.22
C THR A 30 6.66 11.18 8.34
N GLY A 31 7.27 10.25 9.09
CA GLY A 31 6.65 8.94 9.33
C GLY A 31 5.19 9.05 9.78
N GLN A 32 4.86 10.05 10.60
CA GLN A 32 3.49 10.28 11.09
C GLN A 32 2.54 10.64 9.95
N GLN A 33 2.96 11.54 9.06
CA GLN A 33 2.17 11.94 7.91
C GLN A 33 1.97 10.77 6.93
N ARG A 34 2.98 9.91 6.74
CA ARG A 34 2.84 8.70 5.93
C ARG A 34 1.83 7.71 6.52
N VAL A 35 1.83 7.52 7.85
CA VAL A 35 0.81 6.72 8.54
C VAL A 35 -0.59 7.30 8.32
N LEU A 36 -0.76 8.61 8.52
CA LEU A 36 -2.05 9.29 8.32
C LEU A 36 -2.56 9.13 6.89
N ALA A 37 -1.69 9.29 5.88
CA ALA A 37 -2.05 9.15 4.47
C ALA A 37 -2.55 7.74 4.13
N ILE A 38 -1.93 6.70 4.71
CA ILE A 38 -2.37 5.31 4.51
C ILE A 38 -3.69 5.06 5.23
N LEU A 39 -3.81 5.44 6.51
CA LEU A 39 -4.99 5.12 7.31
C LEU A 39 -6.26 5.88 6.86
N VAL A 40 -6.13 7.02 6.17
CA VAL A 40 -7.29 7.67 5.51
C VAL A 40 -7.84 6.82 4.38
N LYS A 41 -6.97 6.13 3.64
CA LYS A 41 -7.39 5.26 2.53
C LYS A 41 -7.91 3.92 3.04
N GLU A 42 -7.28 3.39 4.09
CA GLU A 42 -7.73 2.16 4.74
C GLU A 42 -7.49 2.22 6.24
N ASP A 43 -8.57 2.48 6.99
CA ASP A 43 -8.52 2.50 8.44
C ASP A 43 -8.65 1.10 9.04
N GLY A 44 -8.17 0.90 10.28
CA GLY A 44 -8.25 -0.39 10.97
C GLY A 44 -7.23 -1.44 10.50
N LEU A 45 -6.17 -0.99 9.82
CA LEU A 45 -5.04 -1.84 9.42
C LEU A 45 -4.35 -2.45 10.65
N ILE A 46 -3.92 -3.70 10.51
CA ILE A 46 -3.07 -4.33 11.52
C ILE A 46 -1.71 -3.65 11.52
N GLN A 47 -1.14 -3.40 12.71
CA GLN A 47 0.15 -2.71 12.84
C GLN A 47 1.28 -3.37 12.02
N SER A 48 1.30 -4.71 11.88
CA SER A 48 2.28 -5.40 11.02
C SER A 48 2.07 -5.13 9.52
N GLN A 49 0.83 -4.99 9.07
CA GLN A 49 0.49 -4.60 7.70
C GLN A 49 0.94 -3.17 7.45
N LEU A 50 0.68 -2.26 8.39
CA LEU A 50 1.11 -0.88 8.28
C LEU A 50 2.65 -0.75 8.22
N ALA A 51 3.39 -1.58 8.96
CA ALA A 51 4.86 -1.61 8.90
C ALA A 51 5.35 -2.02 7.51
N GLU A 52 4.68 -3.01 6.94
CA GLU A 52 4.98 -3.55 5.63
C GLU A 52 4.68 -2.54 4.51
N ILE A 53 3.50 -1.91 4.54
CA ILE A 53 3.10 -0.88 3.58
C ILE A 53 4.10 0.30 3.63
N LEU A 54 4.51 0.71 4.83
CA LEU A 54 5.46 1.80 5.02
C LEU A 54 6.92 1.44 4.76
N ASP A 55 7.23 0.16 4.57
CA ASP A 55 8.58 -0.38 4.45
C ASP A 55 9.50 0.05 5.62
N ILE A 56 9.00 -0.04 6.85
CA ILE A 56 9.76 0.30 8.06
C ILE A 56 9.80 -0.88 9.04
N ARG A 57 10.83 -0.90 9.88
CA ARG A 57 10.97 -1.93 10.91
C ARG A 57 9.80 -1.88 11.90
N PRO A 58 9.28 -3.03 12.37
CA PRO A 58 8.20 -3.08 13.35
C PRO A 58 8.48 -2.27 14.64
N SER A 59 9.74 -2.24 15.08
CA SER A 59 10.19 -1.42 16.22
C SER A 59 10.06 0.08 15.95
N SER A 60 10.48 0.53 14.77
CA SER A 60 10.34 1.93 14.33
C SER A 60 8.87 2.33 14.20
N LEU A 61 8.02 1.45 13.67
CA LEU A 61 6.59 1.72 13.64
C LEU A 61 6.01 1.79 15.05
N ALA A 62 6.41 0.90 15.97
CA ALA A 62 5.90 0.93 17.34
C ALA A 62 6.23 2.24 18.07
N GLU A 63 7.43 2.79 17.87
CA GLU A 63 7.79 4.12 18.37
C GLU A 63 6.94 5.23 17.74
N LEU A 64 6.68 5.12 16.43
CA LEU A 64 5.84 6.06 15.71
C LEU A 64 4.40 6.05 16.24
N MET A 65 3.84 4.85 16.46
CA MET A 65 2.50 4.67 17.05
C MET A 65 2.42 5.31 18.43
N LYS A 66 3.42 5.09 19.31
CA LYS A 66 3.44 5.73 20.64
C LYS A 66 3.40 7.26 20.55
N LYS A 67 4.12 7.85 19.59
CA LYS A 67 4.11 9.31 19.38
C LYS A 67 2.75 9.79 18.88
N MET A 68 2.14 9.06 17.95
CA MET A 68 0.85 9.41 17.35
C MET A 68 -0.33 9.20 18.31
N GLU A 69 -0.28 8.20 19.19
CA GLU A 69 -1.24 8.04 20.29
C GLU A 69 -1.12 9.20 21.29
N LYS A 70 0.11 9.61 21.63
CA LYS A 70 0.35 10.74 22.53
C LYS A 70 -0.18 12.06 21.95
N SER A 71 -0.12 12.25 20.64
CA SER A 71 -0.71 13.41 19.97
C SER A 71 -2.20 13.24 19.65
N ASN A 72 -2.84 12.15 20.11
CA ASN A 72 -4.24 11.82 19.86
C ASN A 72 -4.58 11.78 18.36
N ASP A 73 -3.67 11.27 17.53
CA ASP A 73 -3.86 11.14 16.07
C ASP A 73 -4.35 9.74 15.69
N VAL A 74 -3.99 8.71 16.48
CA VAL A 74 -4.38 7.32 16.25
C VAL A 74 -4.78 6.63 17.55
N LEU A 75 -5.57 5.57 17.43
CA LEU A 75 -5.95 4.66 18.51
C LEU A 75 -5.57 3.24 18.11
N ARG A 76 -4.93 2.48 19.02
CA ARG A 76 -4.74 1.04 18.85
C ARG A 76 -5.76 0.25 19.65
N LYS A 77 -6.43 -0.68 18.99
CA LYS A 77 -7.31 -1.67 19.62
C LYS A 77 -6.67 -3.06 19.50
N GLU A 78 -6.62 -3.76 20.62
CA GLU A 78 -6.26 -5.18 20.64
C GLU A 78 -7.47 -6.00 20.16
N GLU A 79 -7.22 -7.03 19.37
CA GLU A 79 -8.27 -7.98 18.99
C GLU A 79 -8.67 -8.85 20.19
N GLU A 80 -9.97 -9.14 20.31
CA GLU A 80 -10.49 -9.95 21.42
C GLU A 80 -9.94 -11.38 21.39
N HIS A 81 -9.72 -11.92 20.19
CA HIS A 81 -9.30 -13.31 19.96
C HIS A 81 -7.77 -13.49 20.01
N ASP A 82 -6.99 -12.43 19.73
CA ASP A 82 -5.53 -12.43 19.84
C ASP A 82 -4.98 -11.04 20.15
N LYS A 83 -4.63 -10.80 21.42
CA LYS A 83 -4.07 -9.52 21.91
C LYS A 83 -2.73 -9.13 21.27
N ARG A 84 -2.08 -10.06 20.56
CA ARG A 84 -0.85 -9.76 19.79
C ARG A 84 -1.17 -8.97 18.52
N ILE A 85 -2.42 -9.04 18.05
CA ILE A 85 -2.92 -8.29 16.91
C ILE A 85 -3.43 -6.95 17.41
N LYS A 86 -2.90 -5.88 16.82
CA LYS A 86 -3.30 -4.50 17.13
C LYS A 86 -3.75 -3.83 15.85
N ARG A 87 -5.03 -3.47 15.79
CA ARG A 87 -5.57 -2.63 14.73
C ARG A 87 -5.34 -1.18 15.06
N VAL A 88 -4.95 -0.42 14.06
CA VAL A 88 -4.68 1.02 14.17
C VAL A 88 -5.83 1.76 13.51
N PHE A 89 -6.45 2.67 14.26
CA PHE A 89 -7.56 3.50 13.80
C PHE A 89 -7.19 4.98 13.86
N LEU A 90 -7.67 5.78 12.93
CA LEU A 90 -7.62 7.24 13.05
C LEU A 90 -8.58 7.73 14.12
N THR A 91 -8.13 8.67 14.94
CA THR A 91 -9.03 9.49 15.75
C THR A 91 -9.60 10.62 14.90
N GLU A 92 -10.56 11.36 15.43
CA GLU A 92 -11.10 12.55 14.76
C GLU A 92 -10.00 13.59 14.47
N ASN A 93 -9.10 13.83 15.42
CA ASN A 93 -7.95 14.72 15.22
C ASN A 93 -6.96 14.16 14.18
N GLY A 94 -6.76 12.84 14.12
CA GLY A 94 -5.99 12.18 13.06
C GLY A 94 -6.58 12.42 11.67
N LYS A 95 -7.90 12.24 11.52
CA LYS A 95 -8.62 12.47 10.25
C LYS A 95 -8.46 13.91 9.76
N GLN A 96 -8.65 14.90 10.64
CA GLN A 96 -8.47 16.31 10.28
C GLN A 96 -7.04 16.63 9.84
N LYS A 97 -6.03 16.07 10.51
CA LYS A 97 -4.63 16.24 10.08
C LYS A 97 -4.37 15.58 8.75
N ALA A 98 -4.98 14.43 8.49
CA ALA A 98 -4.78 13.68 7.27
C ALA A 98 -5.45 14.34 6.05
N GLN A 99 -6.63 14.93 6.20
CA GLN A 99 -7.27 15.75 5.16
C GLN A 99 -6.40 16.95 4.75
N LYS A 100 -5.71 17.59 5.70
CA LYS A 100 -4.76 18.67 5.37
C LYS A 100 -3.56 18.19 4.54
N LEU A 101 -3.25 16.88 4.54
CA LEU A 101 -2.18 16.31 3.73
C LEU A 101 -2.63 15.97 2.31
N SER A 102 -3.90 15.58 2.10
CA SER A 102 -4.41 15.26 0.75
C SER A 102 -4.42 16.49 -0.15
N HIS A 103 -4.90 17.62 0.36
CA HIS A 103 -4.97 18.88 -0.39
C HIS A 103 -3.59 19.38 -0.87
N VAL A 104 -2.53 19.23 -0.06
CA VAL A 104 -1.16 19.63 -0.46
C VAL A 104 -0.58 18.70 -1.53
N GLY A 105 -1.07 17.45 -1.60
CA GLY A 105 -0.66 16.48 -2.60
C GLY A 105 -1.25 16.77 -3.97
N GLU A 106 -2.57 16.92 -4.05
CA GLU A 106 -3.34 17.08 -5.29
C GLU A 106 -2.87 18.29 -6.11
N ASP A 107 -2.81 19.47 -5.47
CA ASP A 107 -2.35 20.73 -6.07
C ASP A 107 -0.98 20.61 -6.75
N MET A 108 -0.08 19.81 -6.16
CA MET A 108 1.28 19.65 -6.65
C MET A 108 1.36 18.64 -7.81
N SER A 109 0.55 17.57 -7.82
CA SER A 109 0.53 16.60 -8.93
C SER A 109 -0.02 17.22 -10.21
N GLU A 110 -1.09 18.02 -10.08
CA GLU A 110 -1.68 18.74 -11.20
C GLU A 110 -0.66 19.69 -11.83
N ALA A 111 0.15 20.37 -11.01
CA ALA A 111 1.21 21.25 -11.50
C ALA A 111 2.33 20.50 -12.25
N PHE A 112 2.67 19.26 -11.88
CA PHE A 112 3.74 18.51 -12.55
C PHE A 112 3.35 18.06 -13.97
N PHE A 113 2.07 17.74 -14.18
CA PHE A 113 1.53 17.31 -15.47
C PHE A 113 0.70 18.38 -16.19
N ALA A 114 0.69 19.63 -15.70
CA ALA A 114 -0.11 20.74 -16.25
C ALA A 114 0.11 21.03 -17.74
N GLY A 115 1.22 20.58 -18.32
CA GLY A 115 1.49 20.71 -19.75
C GLY A 115 0.82 19.64 -20.64
N LEU A 116 0.13 18.65 -20.05
CA LEU A 116 -0.53 17.55 -20.73
C LEU A 116 -2.03 17.57 -20.45
N THR A 117 -2.83 17.36 -21.49
CA THR A 117 -4.26 17.01 -21.36
C THR A 117 -4.42 15.64 -20.71
N GLU A 118 -5.62 15.34 -20.20
CA GLU A 118 -5.92 14.02 -19.60
C GLU A 118 -5.64 12.87 -20.58
N GLU A 119 -6.04 13.00 -21.84
CA GLU A 119 -5.77 12.01 -22.90
C GLU A 119 -4.26 11.83 -23.14
N GLU A 120 -3.48 12.92 -23.13
CA GLU A 120 -2.03 12.83 -23.27
C GLU A 120 -1.36 12.17 -22.05
N GLN A 121 -1.90 12.37 -20.84
CA GLN A 121 -1.43 11.69 -19.64
C GLN A 121 -1.70 10.18 -19.69
N GLU A 122 -2.88 9.78 -20.16
CA GLU A 122 -3.22 8.37 -20.38
C GLU A 122 -2.30 7.72 -21.42
N ASN A 123 -2.12 8.37 -22.57
CA ASN A 123 -1.20 7.92 -23.61
C ASN A 123 0.25 7.83 -23.11
N PHE A 124 0.70 8.82 -22.33
CA PHE A 124 2.04 8.81 -21.74
C PHE A 124 2.22 7.64 -20.76
N SER A 125 1.22 7.38 -19.92
CA SER A 125 1.19 6.21 -19.03
C SER A 125 1.30 4.89 -19.82
N GLU A 126 0.53 4.75 -20.90
CA GLU A 126 0.55 3.56 -21.75
C GLU A 126 1.92 3.36 -22.41
N TYR A 127 2.56 4.44 -22.89
CA TYR A 127 3.90 4.35 -23.48
C TYR A 127 4.97 3.97 -22.45
N LEU A 128 4.92 4.51 -21.23
CA LEU A 128 5.82 4.12 -20.14
C LEU A 128 5.66 2.63 -19.81
N GLN A 129 4.43 2.14 -19.76
CA GLN A 129 4.15 0.71 -19.54
C GLN A 129 4.74 -0.15 -20.66
N LYS A 130 4.50 0.20 -21.92
CA LYS A 130 5.07 -0.50 -23.09
C LYS A 130 6.59 -0.54 -23.06
N ILE A 131 7.24 0.57 -22.69
CA ILE A 131 8.70 0.63 -22.53
C ILE A 131 9.16 -0.35 -21.45
N SER A 132 8.53 -0.32 -20.27
CA SER A 132 8.90 -1.18 -19.14
C SER A 132 8.66 -2.67 -19.40
N ALA A 133 7.59 -3.01 -20.13
CA ALA A 133 7.27 -4.38 -20.53
C ALA A 133 8.29 -4.95 -21.53
N GLY A 134 8.91 -4.08 -22.35
CA GLY A 134 9.98 -4.47 -23.27
C GLY A 134 11.35 -4.70 -22.62
N TRP A 135 11.50 -4.42 -21.31
CA TRP A 135 12.77 -4.61 -20.61
C TRP A 135 13.08 -6.09 -20.33
N GLN A 136 14.37 -6.42 -20.30
CA GLN A 136 14.81 -7.73 -19.82
C GLN A 136 14.51 -7.88 -18.31
N GLU A 137 14.18 -9.10 -17.87
CA GLU A 137 13.76 -9.37 -16.49
C GLU A 137 14.79 -8.88 -15.44
N GLU A 138 16.08 -8.95 -15.75
CA GLU A 138 17.16 -8.47 -14.86
C GLU A 138 17.13 -6.95 -14.68
N PHE A 139 16.83 -6.21 -15.76
CA PHE A 139 16.73 -4.75 -15.71
C PHE A 139 15.47 -4.29 -14.97
N GLN A 140 14.35 -5.02 -15.14
CA GLN A 140 13.13 -4.79 -14.35
C GLN A 140 13.37 -5.01 -12.85
N LYS A 141 14.12 -6.05 -12.46
CA LYS A 141 14.50 -6.30 -11.05
C LYS A 141 15.35 -5.19 -10.46
N GLN A 142 16.22 -4.57 -11.26
CA GLN A 142 17.05 -3.47 -10.81
C GLN A 142 16.25 -2.17 -10.67
N ALA A 143 15.29 -1.92 -11.58
CA ALA A 143 14.42 -0.75 -11.57
C ALA A 143 13.33 -0.80 -10.46
N GLY A 144 12.82 -1.99 -10.12
CA GLY A 144 11.76 -2.20 -9.12
C GLY A 144 12.18 -2.06 -7.65
N ARG A 145 13.33 -1.45 -7.34
CA ARG A 145 13.81 -1.28 -5.96
C ARG A 145 13.07 -0.21 -5.16
N PHE A 146 12.24 0.60 -5.81
CA PHE A 146 11.34 1.55 -5.17
C PHE A 146 9.90 1.04 -5.31
N VAL A 147 9.24 0.78 -4.20
CA VAL A 147 7.83 0.40 -4.17
C VAL A 147 7.10 1.47 -3.38
N ASP A 148 6.16 2.17 -4.02
CA ASP A 148 5.35 3.18 -3.34
C ASP A 148 4.48 2.50 -2.27
N PRO A 149 4.36 3.07 -1.05
CA PRO A 149 3.46 2.54 -0.03
C PRO A 149 2.02 2.35 -0.52
N MET A 150 1.52 3.24 -1.37
CA MET A 150 0.19 3.11 -1.97
C MET A 150 0.10 1.93 -2.93
N ASP A 151 1.17 1.63 -3.67
CA ASP A 151 1.23 0.43 -4.51
C ASP A 151 1.22 -0.84 -3.66
N ARG A 152 1.94 -0.86 -2.52
CA ARG A 152 1.85 -1.97 -1.56
C ARG A 152 0.44 -2.13 -0.99
N LEU A 153 -0.21 -1.03 -0.62
CA LEU A 153 -1.59 -1.06 -0.12
C LEU A 153 -2.55 -1.63 -1.18
N ARG A 154 -2.46 -1.17 -2.44
CA ARG A 154 -3.26 -1.69 -3.56
C ARG A 154 -3.01 -3.17 -3.81
N GLN A 155 -1.75 -3.61 -3.77
CA GLN A 155 -1.40 -5.03 -3.90
C GLN A 155 -2.02 -5.86 -2.77
N MET A 156 -2.02 -5.33 -1.53
CA MET A 156 -2.69 -5.99 -0.41
C MET A 156 -4.21 -6.06 -0.59
N GLN A 157 -4.85 -5.00 -1.11
CA GLN A 157 -6.28 -4.97 -1.39
C GLN A 157 -6.65 -6.00 -2.46
N ALA A 158 -5.96 -6.00 -3.60
CA ALA A 158 -6.15 -6.98 -4.67
C ALA A 158 -5.94 -8.42 -4.17
N MET A 159 -4.98 -8.63 -3.25
CA MET A 159 -4.76 -9.94 -2.64
C MET A 159 -5.94 -10.39 -1.78
N ARG A 160 -6.54 -9.47 -1.00
CA ARG A 160 -7.72 -9.75 -0.18
C ARG A 160 -8.96 -10.01 -1.04
N GLU A 161 -9.13 -9.27 -2.13
CA GLU A 161 -10.23 -9.48 -3.09
C GLU A 161 -10.11 -10.85 -3.75
N HIS A 162 -8.95 -11.18 -4.30
CA HIS A 162 -8.68 -12.50 -4.88
C HIS A 162 -8.87 -13.64 -3.87
N PHE A 163 -8.56 -13.39 -2.60
CA PHE A 163 -8.83 -14.33 -1.53
C PHE A 163 -10.33 -14.48 -1.26
N ALA A 164 -11.06 -13.36 -1.12
CA ALA A 164 -12.49 -13.36 -0.86
C ALA A 164 -13.30 -14.02 -1.99
N GLU A 165 -12.85 -13.90 -3.24
CA GLU A 165 -13.48 -14.53 -4.41
C GLU A 165 -13.25 -16.05 -4.45
N ASN A 166 -12.01 -16.50 -4.18
CA ASN A 166 -11.63 -17.90 -4.37
C ASN A 166 -11.81 -18.78 -3.11
N TRP A 167 -11.89 -18.18 -1.93
CA TRP A 167 -11.81 -18.88 -0.63
C TRP A 167 -12.90 -18.43 0.35
N GLN A 168 -14.10 -18.24 -0.20
CA GLN A 168 -15.22 -17.52 0.41
C GLN A 168 -15.97 -18.27 1.54
N GLU A 169 -15.70 -19.55 1.77
CA GLU A 169 -16.26 -20.24 2.94
C GLU A 169 -15.73 -19.57 4.21
N ASP A 170 -16.65 -19.17 5.11
CA ASP A 170 -16.35 -18.51 6.38
C ASP A 170 -15.14 -19.17 7.04
N TRP A 171 -13.98 -18.53 6.93
CA TRP A 171 -12.72 -19.05 7.47
C TRP A 171 -12.81 -19.35 8.97
N GLN A 172 -13.72 -18.63 9.64
CA GLN A 172 -14.06 -18.79 11.05
C GLN A 172 -14.91 -20.05 11.34
N ASN A 173 -15.65 -20.55 10.36
CA ASN A 173 -16.53 -21.73 10.47
C ASN A 173 -15.88 -23.04 10.00
N LEU A 174 -14.70 -22.95 9.37
CA LEU A 174 -13.93 -24.11 8.90
C LEU A 174 -13.26 -24.87 10.06
N SER A 175 -13.22 -26.20 9.97
CA SER A 175 -12.47 -27.05 10.90
C SER A 175 -10.98 -26.72 10.87
N ARG A 176 -10.24 -26.97 11.97
CA ARG A 176 -8.78 -26.74 12.04
C ARG A 176 -8.00 -27.46 10.94
N GLU A 177 -8.47 -28.64 10.52
CA GLU A 177 -7.85 -29.41 9.44
C GLU A 177 -8.13 -28.79 8.06
N GLU A 178 -9.33 -28.25 7.86
CA GLU A 178 -9.73 -27.56 6.62
C GLU A 178 -9.00 -26.22 6.50
N GLN A 179 -8.92 -25.44 7.59
CA GLN A 179 -8.10 -24.23 7.68
C GLN A 179 -6.63 -24.53 7.35
N HIS A 180 -6.09 -25.66 7.81
CA HIS A 180 -4.71 -26.06 7.52
C HIS A 180 -4.52 -26.43 6.04
N ARG A 181 -5.45 -27.18 5.46
CA ARG A 181 -5.44 -27.55 4.04
C ARG A 181 -5.55 -26.33 3.12
N ILE A 182 -6.53 -25.47 3.38
CA ILE A 182 -6.75 -24.22 2.64
C ILE A 182 -5.52 -23.32 2.77
N ARG A 183 -4.93 -23.21 3.98
CA ARG A 183 -3.66 -22.48 4.17
C ARG A 183 -2.54 -23.04 3.30
N HIS A 184 -2.38 -24.36 3.26
CA HIS A 184 -1.32 -25.00 2.48
C HIS A 184 -1.55 -24.83 0.96
N GLN A 185 -2.79 -24.99 0.50
CA GLN A 185 -3.17 -24.80 -0.89
C GLN A 185 -2.98 -23.35 -1.33
N MET A 186 -3.43 -22.39 -0.51
CA MET A 186 -3.20 -20.96 -0.74
C MET A 186 -1.72 -20.60 -0.76
N GLN A 187 -0.91 -21.13 0.17
CA GLN A 187 0.55 -20.91 0.14
C GLN A 187 1.18 -21.44 -1.15
N GLN A 188 0.68 -22.55 -1.69
CA GLN A 188 1.16 -23.11 -2.96
C GLN A 188 0.67 -22.28 -4.15
N GLU A 189 -0.61 -21.95 -4.23
CA GLU A 189 -1.18 -21.11 -5.29
C GLU A 189 -0.52 -19.74 -5.32
N MET A 190 -0.28 -19.10 -4.17
CA MET A 190 0.40 -17.80 -4.12
C MET A 190 1.90 -17.91 -4.40
N ARG A 191 2.55 -19.01 -4.04
CA ARG A 191 3.93 -19.29 -4.51
C ARG A 191 3.99 -19.43 -6.03
N ASN A 192 2.94 -19.99 -6.63
CA ASN A 192 2.84 -20.18 -8.08
C ASN A 192 2.39 -18.89 -8.79
N ALA A 193 1.46 -18.14 -8.22
CA ALA A 193 0.98 -16.84 -8.68
C ALA A 193 2.03 -15.73 -8.48
N SER A 194 3.05 -15.97 -7.66
CA SER A 194 4.08 -14.98 -7.38
C SER A 194 5.51 -15.51 -7.55
N ARG A 195 6.05 -15.25 -8.74
CA ARG A 195 7.29 -14.47 -8.78
C ARG A 195 7.02 -12.97 -8.73
N GLU A 196 5.98 -12.44 -9.36
CA GLU A 196 5.76 -10.99 -9.46
C GLU A 196 4.95 -10.38 -8.31
N PHE A 197 3.85 -11.03 -7.89
CA PHE A 197 2.87 -10.44 -6.97
C PHE A 197 3.35 -10.24 -5.51
N SER A 198 4.19 -11.14 -5.02
CA SER A 198 4.76 -11.10 -3.67
C SER A 198 6.16 -10.51 -3.61
N ARG A 199 6.87 -10.35 -4.74
CA ARG A 199 8.29 -9.90 -4.84
C ARG A 199 8.58 -8.66 -3.97
N ASN A 200 7.58 -7.80 -3.81
CA ASN A 200 7.66 -6.52 -3.11
C ASN A 200 7.37 -6.55 -1.61
N PHE A 201 6.99 -7.70 -1.04
CA PHE A 201 6.76 -7.85 0.40
C PHE A 201 7.97 -8.46 1.12
N ASN A 202 8.25 -8.05 2.36
CA ASN A 202 9.26 -8.65 3.21
C ASN A 202 8.97 -10.13 3.50
N HIS A 203 10.03 -10.94 3.56
CA HIS A 203 9.94 -12.37 3.80
C HIS A 203 9.19 -12.71 5.10
N ASP A 204 9.46 -11.96 6.17
CA ASP A 204 8.82 -12.17 7.48
C ASP A 204 7.34 -11.80 7.47
N PHE A 205 6.95 -10.80 6.68
CA PHE A 205 5.55 -10.46 6.49
C PHE A 205 4.83 -11.58 5.76
N ARG A 206 5.37 -12.08 4.64
CA ARG A 206 4.77 -13.20 3.89
C ARG A 206 4.52 -14.40 4.81
N ARG A 207 5.50 -14.81 5.61
CA ARG A 207 5.36 -15.98 6.50
C ARG A 207 4.22 -15.82 7.53
N ASN A 208 4.02 -14.61 8.04
CA ASN A 208 3.07 -14.34 9.13
C ASN A 208 1.69 -13.90 8.62
N PHE A 209 1.63 -13.21 7.48
CA PHE A 209 0.39 -12.84 6.81
C PHE A 209 -0.46 -14.07 6.55
N TRP A 210 0.18 -15.15 6.04
CA TRP A 210 -0.55 -16.37 5.69
C TRP A 210 -1.08 -17.17 6.90
N GLY A 211 -0.53 -16.92 8.09
CA GLY A 211 -0.85 -17.64 9.31
C GLY A 211 -2.03 -17.06 10.07
N ASN A 212 -2.41 -15.81 9.78
CA ASN A 212 -3.37 -15.04 10.56
C ASN A 212 -4.61 -14.68 9.73
N PRO A 213 -5.80 -15.25 10.02
CA PRO A 213 -7.05 -14.95 9.31
C PRO A 213 -7.42 -13.47 9.30
N ASP A 214 -7.06 -12.72 10.35
CA ASP A 214 -7.40 -11.30 10.47
C ASP A 214 -6.61 -10.41 9.50
N CYS A 215 -5.56 -10.96 8.87
CA CYS A 215 -4.83 -10.28 7.81
C CYS A 215 -5.63 -10.19 6.49
N TYR A 216 -6.61 -11.08 6.28
CA TYR A 216 -7.47 -11.10 5.09
C TYR A 216 -8.79 -10.39 5.31
N ASN A 217 -9.26 -10.36 6.55
CA ASN A 217 -10.46 -9.61 6.90
C ASN A 217 -10.15 -8.12 6.76
N GLY A 218 -10.78 -7.49 5.76
CA GLY A 218 -10.86 -6.04 5.66
C GLY A 218 -11.38 -5.46 6.97
N SER A 219 -11.11 -4.18 7.24
CA SER A 219 -11.81 -3.52 8.35
C SER A 219 -13.30 -3.67 8.10
N ASP A 220 -13.97 -4.38 9.02
CA ASP A 220 -15.40 -4.54 9.01
C ASP A 220 -15.98 -3.12 9.08
N LYS A 221 -16.42 -2.58 7.93
CA LYS A 221 -16.95 -1.21 7.81
C LYS A 221 -18.13 -0.99 8.75
N THR A 222 -18.69 -2.06 9.30
CA THR A 222 -19.80 -2.05 10.27
C THR A 222 -19.38 -1.93 11.74
N LYS A 223 -18.08 -2.00 12.08
CA LYS A 223 -17.58 -1.94 13.47
C LYS A 223 -16.72 -0.72 13.80
N GLY A 224 -16.71 0.30 12.94
CA GLY A 224 -16.45 1.69 13.36
C GLY A 224 -17.69 2.27 14.06
N PRO A 225 -17.58 3.38 14.82
CA PRO A 225 -18.78 4.00 15.39
C PRO A 225 -19.76 4.30 14.25
N GLU A 226 -21.00 3.87 14.44
CA GLU A 226 -22.06 3.75 13.45
C GLU A 226 -22.11 4.89 12.43
N ASN A 227 -22.38 4.51 11.18
CA ASN A 227 -22.85 5.33 10.08
C ASN A 227 -21.97 6.53 9.68
N THR A 228 -21.24 6.38 8.57
CA THR A 228 -21.53 7.26 7.44
C THR A 228 -21.00 6.73 6.11
N GLN A 229 -21.94 6.65 5.18
CA GLN A 229 -21.76 6.70 3.73
C GLN A 229 -21.00 7.99 3.37
N TRP A 230 -19.88 7.91 2.68
CA TRP A 230 -19.21 9.08 2.09
C TRP A 230 -18.64 8.67 0.73
N ASP A 231 -19.55 8.43 -0.21
CA ASP A 231 -19.23 8.60 -1.62
C ASP A 231 -19.25 10.12 -1.89
N ASP A 232 -18.24 10.60 -2.62
CA ASP A 232 -18.05 11.97 -3.09
C ASP A 232 -17.72 13.05 -2.04
N PHE A 233 -16.46 13.15 -1.60
CA PHE A 233 -15.76 14.42 -1.29
C PHE A 233 -14.24 14.26 -1.38
#